data_AF-A0AAW6Y2I9-F1
#
_entry.id   AF-A0AAW6Y2I9-F1
#
_cell.length_a   1.000
_cell.length_b   1.000
_cell.length_c   1.000
_cell.angle_alpha   90.00
_cell.angle_beta   90.00
_cell.angle_gamma   90.00
#
_symmetry.space_group_name_H-M   'P 1'
#
loop_
_entity.id
_entity.type
_entity.pdbx_description
1 polymer ?
#
loop_
_entity_poly.entity_id
_entity_poly.type
_entity_poly.pdbx_seq_one_letter_code
_entity_poly.pdbx_strand_id
1 'polypeptide(L)' 'LRAKILGLSDLKMYDLYTPLSEADYKFTYEEALMKAEEVLAILGEDYLGRVKEAFSDRWIDVYENQGKRSGAYSGGSYD' A
#
# COMPACT_ATOMS: atom_id res chain seq x y z
N LEU A 1 3.51 22.80 -11.78
CA LEU A 1 3.26 21.62 -12.64
C LEU A 1 1.80 21.16 -12.58
N ARG A 2 1.23 20.79 -11.41
CA ARG A 2 -0.19 20.39 -11.28
C ARG A 2 -1.18 21.38 -11.89
N ALA A 3 -1.08 22.66 -11.54
CA ALA A 3 -1.96 23.70 -12.09
C ALA A 3 -1.98 23.72 -13.62
N LYS A 4 -0.81 23.51 -14.26
CA LYS A 4 -0.70 23.41 -15.72
C LYS A 4 -1.39 22.16 -16.28
N ILE A 5 -1.21 21.00 -15.64
CA ILE A 5 -1.80 19.72 -16.06
C ILE A 5 -3.32 19.74 -15.89
N LEU A 6 -3.81 20.32 -14.80
CA LEU A 6 -5.24 20.43 -14.47
C LEU A 6 -5.93 21.63 -15.13
N GLY A 7 -5.22 22.48 -15.86
CA GLY A 7 -5.78 23.67 -16.51
C GLY A 7 -6.27 24.76 -15.53
N LEU A 8 -5.69 24.82 -14.33
CA LEU A 8 -6.10 25.77 -13.28
C LEU A 8 -5.25 27.04 -13.32
N SER A 9 -5.90 28.19 -13.20
CA SER A 9 -5.24 29.50 -13.08
C SER A 9 -4.69 29.76 -11.68
N ASP A 10 -5.31 29.18 -10.66
CA ASP A 10 -4.91 29.27 -9.26
C ASP A 10 -5.14 27.92 -8.56
N LEU A 11 -4.13 27.42 -7.87
CA LEU A 11 -4.13 26.08 -7.26
C LEU A 11 -4.54 26.20 -5.79
N LYS A 12 -5.61 25.51 -5.38
CA LYS A 12 -6.09 25.48 -4.00
C LYS A 12 -5.68 24.21 -3.28
N MET A 13 -5.84 24.21 -1.95
CA MET A 13 -5.49 23.06 -1.10
C MET A 13 -6.25 21.78 -1.47
N TYR A 14 -7.51 21.89 -1.89
CA TYR A 14 -8.29 20.73 -2.30
C TYR A 14 -7.86 20.16 -3.67
N ASP A 15 -7.15 20.93 -4.50
CA ASP A 15 -6.64 20.48 -5.81
C ASP A 15 -5.35 19.64 -5.67
N LEU A 16 -4.72 19.66 -4.49
CA LEU A 16 -3.45 18.96 -4.26
C LEU A 16 -3.55 17.44 -4.38
N TYR A 17 -4.75 16.89 -4.18
CA TYR A 17 -4.99 15.45 -4.22
C TYR A 17 -5.82 15.03 -5.44
N THR A 18 -6.26 15.96 -6.29
CA THR A 18 -6.94 15.65 -7.55
C THR A 18 -6.04 14.81 -8.44
N PRO A 19 -6.45 13.61 -8.88
CA PRO A 19 -5.65 12.77 -9.75
C PRO A 19 -5.19 13.50 -11.01
N LEU A 20 -3.94 13.28 -11.42
CA LEU A 20 -3.37 13.85 -12.65
C LEU A 20 -3.49 12.92 -13.86
N SER A 21 -3.85 11.66 -13.60
CA SER A 21 -4.08 10.61 -14.58
C SER A 21 -5.07 9.62 -14.00
N GLU A 22 -5.75 8.88 -14.87
CA GLU A 22 -6.54 7.73 -14.46
C GLU A 22 -5.63 6.51 -14.34
N ALA A 23 -5.86 5.70 -13.30
CA ALA A 23 -5.16 4.44 -13.09
C ALA A 23 -6.18 3.45 -12.52
N ASP A 24 -6.49 2.40 -13.30
CA ASP A 24 -7.33 1.30 -12.82
C ASP A 24 -6.43 0.18 -12.30
N TYR A 25 -5.85 0.40 -11.12
CA TYR A 25 -5.06 -0.60 -10.41
C TYR A 25 -5.94 -1.24 -9.34
N LYS A 26 -6.38 -2.47 -9.62
CA LYS A 26 -7.11 -3.32 -8.68
C LYS A 26 -6.34 -4.62 -8.52
N PHE A 27 -6.20 -5.03 -7.27
CA PHE A 27 -5.59 -6.30 -6.92
C PHE A 27 -6.50 -7.02 -5.93
N THR A 28 -6.62 -8.33 -6.06
CA THR A 28 -7.02 -9.15 -4.91
C THR A 28 -5.91 -9.13 -3.87
N TYR A 29 -6.23 -9.59 -2.65
CA TYR A 29 -5.21 -9.69 -1.60
C TYR A 29 -4.07 -10.63 -2.04
N GLU A 30 -4.42 -11.75 -2.66
CA GLU A 30 -3.47 -12.75 -3.16
C GLU A 30 -2.56 -12.17 -4.27
N GLU A 31 -3.13 -11.40 -5.20
CA GLU A 31 -2.35 -10.72 -6.24
C GLU A 31 -1.38 -9.70 -5.63
N ALA A 32 -1.80 -8.98 -4.59
CA ALA A 32 -0.93 -8.04 -3.87
C ALA A 32 0.22 -8.76 -3.13
N LEU A 33 -0.05 -9.91 -2.48
CA LEU A 33 1.00 -10.71 -1.83
C LEU A 33 2.01 -11.24 -2.84
N MET A 34 1.56 -11.81 -3.96
CA MET A 34 2.44 -12.29 -5.02
C MET A 34 3.31 -11.15 -5.58
N LYS A 35 2.72 -9.96 -5.80
CA LYS A 35 3.47 -8.80 -6.30
C LYS A 35 4.50 -8.32 -5.28
N ALA A 36 4.15 -8.32 -3.99
CA ALA A 36 5.09 -7.97 -2.93
C ALA A 36 6.28 -8.94 -2.89
N GLU A 37 6.04 -10.25 -2.97
CA GLU A 37 7.12 -11.26 -3.04
C GLU A 37 8.04 -11.04 -4.25
N GLU A 38 7.46 -10.82 -5.44
CA GLU A 38 8.22 -10.57 -6.68
C GLU A 38 9.16 -9.36 -6.54
N VAL A 39 8.64 -8.24 -6.03
CA VAL A 39 9.40 -6.99 -5.89
C VAL A 39 10.46 -7.10 -4.80
N LEU A 40 10.15 -7.79 -3.71
CA LEU A 40 11.05 -7.92 -2.56
C LEU A 40 12.11 -9.02 -2.74
N ALA A 41 11.99 -9.88 -3.75
CA ALA A 41 12.97 -10.91 -4.06
C ALA A 41 14.39 -10.36 -4.30
N ILE A 42 14.52 -9.11 -4.76
CA ILE A 42 15.82 -8.44 -4.94
C ILE A 42 16.62 -8.29 -3.63
N LEU A 43 15.96 -8.39 -2.47
CA LEU A 43 16.57 -8.28 -1.15
C LEU A 43 17.20 -9.59 -0.65
N GLY A 44 17.09 -10.67 -1.44
CA GLY A 44 17.69 -11.98 -1.15
C GLY A 44 16.76 -12.94 -0.39
N GLU A 45 17.16 -14.20 -0.37
CA GLU A 45 16.34 -15.32 0.12
C GLU A 45 16.01 -15.21 1.62
N ASP A 46 16.95 -14.76 2.45
CA ASP A 46 16.73 -14.61 3.88
C ASP A 46 15.60 -13.62 4.18
N TYR A 47 15.57 -12.49 3.45
CA TYR A 47 14.52 -11.49 3.59
C TYR A 47 13.19 -12.01 3.06
N LEU A 48 13.21 -12.65 1.88
CA LEU A 48 12.01 -13.21 1.27
C LEU A 48 11.39 -14.32 2.14
N GLY A 49 12.21 -15.10 2.84
CA GLY A 49 11.75 -16.08 3.82
C GLY A 49 10.90 -15.44 4.93
N ARG A 50 11.33 -14.30 5.48
CA ARG A 50 10.58 -13.54 6.50
C ARG A 50 9.29 -12.93 5.95
N VAL A 51 9.31 -12.44 4.72
CA VAL A 51 8.11 -11.93 4.05
C VAL A 51 7.06 -13.02 3.91
N LYS A 52 7.47 -14.22 3.46
CA LYS A 52 6.58 -15.37 3.32
C LYS A 52 5.99 -15.84 4.65
N GLU A 53 6.83 -15.90 5.70
CA GLU A 53 6.40 -16.20 7.07
C GLU A 53 5.32 -15.21 7.54
N ALA A 54 5.54 -13.90 7.35
CA ALA A 54 4.55 -12.88 7.72
C ALA A 54 3.21 -13.06 7.00
N PHE A 55 3.24 -13.49 5.74
CA PHE A 55 2.04 -13.70 4.92
C PHE A 55 1.26 -14.96 5.32
N SER A 56 1.95 -16.02 5.74
CA SER A 56 1.31 -17.27 6.18
C SER A 56 0.86 -17.26 7.64
N ASP A 57 1.56 -16.54 8.52
CA ASP A 57 1.42 -16.70 9.97
C ASP A 57 0.46 -15.71 10.62
N ARG A 58 -0.48 -15.16 9.83
CA ARG A 58 -1.55 -14.25 10.28
C ARG A 58 -1.04 -12.98 10.97
N TRP A 59 0.12 -12.46 10.56
CA TRP A 59 0.64 -11.18 11.07
C TRP A 59 -0.16 -9.98 10.52
N ILE A 60 -0.90 -10.18 9.42
CA ILE A 60 -1.63 -9.13 8.71
C ILE A 60 -3.13 -9.29 8.93
N ASP A 61 -3.72 -8.31 9.61
CA ASP A 61 -5.18 -8.13 9.65
C ASP A 61 -5.58 -7.18 8.50
N VAL A 62 -5.94 -7.74 7.35
CA VAL A 62 -6.12 -6.97 6.10
C VAL A 62 -7.50 -6.32 5.95
N TYR A 63 -8.57 -7.03 6.30
CA TYR A 63 -9.92 -6.59 5.94
C TYR A 63 -10.44 -5.47 6.85
N GLU A 64 -11.16 -4.52 6.27
CA GLU A 64 -11.85 -3.48 7.03
C GLU A 64 -12.97 -4.09 7.87
N ASN A 65 -13.15 -3.57 9.08
CA ASN A 65 -14.26 -3.96 9.95
C ASN A 65 -14.69 -2.80 10.85
N GLN A 66 -15.89 -2.91 11.42
CA GLN A 66 -16.47 -1.85 12.25
C GLN A 66 -15.64 -1.63 13.51
N GLY A 67 -15.19 -0.39 13.72
CA GLY A 67 -14.37 -0.02 14.88
C GLY A 67 -12.87 -0.23 14.69
N LYS A 68 -12.41 -0.81 13.57
CA LYS A 68 -10.98 -0.87 13.23
C LYS A 68 -10.41 0.51 12.99
N ARG A 69 -9.20 0.73 13.48
CA ARG A 69 -8.47 1.98 13.28
C ARG A 69 -8.17 2.18 11.79
N SER A 70 -8.37 3.40 11.31
CA SER A 70 -8.10 3.76 9.92
C SER A 70 -6.59 3.80 9.61
N GLY A 71 -6.27 3.64 8.32
CA GLY A 71 -4.90 3.61 7.82
C GLY A 71 -4.23 2.24 8.01
N ALA A 72 -2.90 2.24 8.10
CA ALA A 72 -2.10 1.05 8.31
C ALA A 72 -0.94 1.36 9.27
N TYR A 73 -0.51 0.36 10.04
CA TYR A 73 0.64 0.46 10.94
C TYR A 73 1.29 -0.91 11.12
N SER A 74 2.54 -0.93 11.58
CA SER A 74 3.23 -2.14 12.07
C SER A 74 3.43 -2.01 13.57
N GLY A 75 3.24 -3.11 14.31
CA GLY A 75 3.34 -3.13 15.76
C GLY A 75 4.01 -4.41 16.25
N GLY A 76 4.40 -4.40 17.52
CA GLY A 76 5.01 -5.53 18.22
C GLY A 76 5.18 -5.17 19.69
N SER A 77 5.41 -6.18 20.54
CA SER A 77 5.76 -5.99 21.94
C SER A 77 7.13 -6.61 22.19
N TYR A 78 7.83 -6.07 23.18
CA TYR A 78 8.92 -6.80 23.82
C TYR A 78 8.29 -7.83 24.77
N ASP A 79 8.91 -9.01 24.87
CA ASP A 79 8.69 -9.93 26.00
C ASP A 79 9.50 -9.44 27.22
#